data_AF-A0A3M1RXS7-F1
#
_entry.id   AF-A0A3M1RXS7-F1
#
_cell.length_a   1.000
_cell.length_b   1.000
_cell.length_c   1.000
_cell.angle_alpha   90.00
_cell.angle_beta   90.00
_cell.angle_gamma   90.00
#
_symmetry.space_group_name_H-M   'P 1'
#
loop_
_entity.id
_entity.type
_entity.pdbx_description
1 polymer ?
#
loop_
_entity_poly.entity_id
_entity_poly.type
_entity_poly.pdbx_seq_one_letter_code
_entity_poly.pdbx_strand_id
1 'polypeptide(L)'
;MYRFKRSAKPPRNGRQAHLFGSGAIMAEVLRAADLLASAGIAADVWSVTSYNELHRDALRKIRRRNLHQTAAVGEVPWVESVLAGEDGVFVAASDYMKALPLSIARWVPGPYVVLGTDGYGLSESRADLRDWFEVSAEYIAWSAAAALAAEDRVSAGELAELARRWKIRPDKPDAAISGPADLQRD
;
A
#
# COMPACT_ATOMS: atom_id res chain seq x y z
N MET A 1 5.46 1.84 13.33
CA MET A 1 5.80 2.12 11.92
C MET A 1 6.99 3.03 11.85
N TYR A 2 7.92 2.80 10.94
CA TYR A 2 9.08 3.66 10.67
C TYR A 2 9.53 3.53 9.21
N ARG A 3 10.27 4.51 8.69
CA ARG A 3 10.82 4.46 7.33
C ARG A 3 11.94 3.42 7.29
N PHE A 4 11.75 2.36 6.52
CA PHE A 4 12.71 1.26 6.38
C PHE A 4 13.77 1.58 5.31
N LYS A 5 13.35 2.12 4.16
CA LYS A 5 14.24 2.50 3.05
C LYS A 5 13.73 3.80 2.44
N ARG A 6 14.62 4.77 2.25
CA ARG A 6 14.32 5.96 1.44
C ARG A 6 14.64 5.66 -0.02
N SER A 7 13.88 6.25 -0.93
CA SER A 7 14.19 6.29 -2.36
C SER A 7 15.62 6.82 -2.58
N ALA A 8 16.35 6.18 -3.50
CA ALA A 8 17.74 6.54 -3.77
C ALA A 8 17.88 7.87 -4.54
N LYS A 9 16.84 8.28 -5.26
CA LYS A 9 16.76 9.52 -6.01
C LYS A 9 15.57 10.34 -5.51
N PRO A 10 15.69 11.67 -5.41
CA PRO A 10 14.57 12.51 -5.01
C PRO A 10 13.43 12.41 -6.04
N PRO A 11 12.18 12.58 -5.62
CA PRO A 11 11.05 12.61 -6.53
C PRO A 11 11.19 13.74 -7.54
N ARG A 12 10.75 13.47 -8.78
CA ARG A 12 10.66 14.47 -9.84
C ARG A 12 9.20 14.66 -10.23
N ASN A 13 8.79 15.90 -10.44
CA ASN A 13 7.43 16.26 -10.88
C ASN A 13 6.31 15.67 -10.00
N GLY A 14 6.52 15.55 -8.69
CA GLY A 14 5.54 14.99 -7.77
C GLY A 14 5.38 13.47 -7.83
N ARG A 15 6.26 12.75 -8.53
CA ARG A 15 6.24 11.28 -8.63
C ARG A 15 6.87 10.62 -7.41
N GLN A 16 6.17 10.71 -6.28
CA GLN A 16 6.54 10.13 -5.01
C GLN A 16 5.50 9.09 -4.59
N ALA A 17 5.97 7.90 -4.23
CA ALA A 17 5.19 6.83 -3.64
C ALA A 17 5.76 6.44 -2.28
N HIS A 18 4.87 6.10 -1.35
CA HIS A 18 5.19 5.57 -0.04
C HIS A 18 4.58 4.18 0.11
N LEU A 19 5.42 3.15 0.16
CA LEU A 19 4.99 1.76 0.20
C LEU A 19 5.05 1.21 1.61
N PHE A 20 3.94 0.73 2.14
CA PHE A 20 3.84 0.17 3.48
C PHE A 20 3.81 -1.36 3.40
N GLY A 21 4.69 -2.01 4.16
CA GLY A 21 4.76 -3.47 4.25
C GLY A 21 4.87 -3.96 5.68
N SER A 22 4.43 -5.19 5.93
CA SER A 22 4.55 -5.87 7.22
C SER A 22 4.74 -7.37 7.05
N GLY A 23 5.59 -8.01 7.85
CA GLY A 23 5.79 -9.46 7.78
C GLY A 23 6.35 -9.93 6.44
N ALA A 24 5.86 -11.07 5.94
CA ALA A 24 6.42 -11.74 4.76
C ALA A 24 6.21 -10.99 3.43
N ILE A 25 5.21 -10.08 3.36
CA ILE A 25 4.98 -9.24 2.18
C ILE A 25 6.05 -8.16 1.99
N MET A 26 6.88 -7.88 3.01
CA MET A 26 7.92 -6.86 2.91
C MET A 26 8.90 -7.11 1.74
N ALA A 27 9.15 -8.37 1.39
CA ALA A 27 9.96 -8.73 0.24
C ALA A 27 9.33 -8.24 -1.09
N GLU A 28 8.01 -8.35 -1.24
CA GLU A 28 7.27 -7.85 -2.41
C GLU A 28 7.31 -6.32 -2.46
N VAL A 29 7.11 -5.67 -1.32
CA VAL A 29 7.16 -4.20 -1.20
C VAL A 29 8.53 -3.64 -1.62
N LEU A 30 9.63 -4.31 -1.24
CA LEU A 30 10.97 -3.92 -1.66
C LEU A 30 11.18 -4.10 -3.17
N ARG A 31 10.72 -5.22 -3.74
CA ARG A 31 10.76 -5.43 -5.19
C ARG A 31 9.91 -4.40 -5.94
N ALA A 32 8.75 -4.04 -5.42
CA ALA A 32 7.90 -3.00 -5.99
C ALA A 32 8.59 -1.63 -6.00
N ALA A 33 9.32 -1.29 -4.94
CA ALA A 33 10.12 -0.07 -4.90
C ALA A 33 11.18 -0.05 -6.00
N ASP A 34 11.82 -1.19 -6.29
CA ASP A 34 12.81 -1.30 -7.36
C ASP A 34 12.15 -1.21 -8.77
N LEU A 35 10.96 -1.79 -8.95
CA LEU A 35 10.16 -1.64 -10.18
C LEU A 35 9.80 -0.17 -10.43
N LEU A 36 9.29 0.53 -9.41
CA LEU A 36 8.95 1.96 -9.48
C LEU A 36 10.18 2.83 -9.77
N ALA A 37 11.31 2.55 -9.11
CA ALA A 37 12.56 3.26 -9.37
C ALA A 37 13.02 3.08 -10.83
N SER A 38 12.84 1.89 -11.41
CA SER A 38 13.14 1.61 -12.82
C SER A 38 12.19 2.31 -13.81
N ALA A 39 11.03 2.76 -13.33
CA ALA A 39 10.05 3.56 -14.07
C ALA A 39 10.19 5.07 -13.79
N GLY A 40 11.19 5.49 -13.01
CA GLY A 40 11.41 6.90 -12.67
C GLY A 40 10.44 7.46 -11.61
N ILE A 41 9.78 6.60 -10.84
CA ILE A 41 8.95 6.97 -9.69
C ILE A 41 9.78 6.74 -8.41
N ALA A 42 9.90 7.76 -7.56
CA ALA A 42 10.59 7.62 -6.28
C ALA A 42 9.70 6.85 -5.30
N ALA A 43 10.25 5.83 -4.63
CA ALA A 43 9.51 4.99 -3.70
C ALA A 43 10.24 4.90 -2.34
N ASP A 44 9.60 5.43 -1.30
CA ASP A 44 10.02 5.24 0.09
C ASP A 44 9.28 4.02 0.66
N VAL A 45 10.00 3.14 1.36
CA VAL A 45 9.43 1.93 1.99
C VAL A 45 9.33 2.12 3.49
N TRP A 46 8.17 1.79 4.04
CA TRP A 46 7.85 1.89 5.46
C TRP A 46 7.55 0.50 6.03
N SER A 47 8.19 0.20 7.15
CA SER A 47 7.90 -0.99 7.93
C SER A 47 6.77 -0.70 8.91
N VAL A 48 5.64 -1.37 8.71
CA VAL A 48 4.48 -1.33 9.60
C VAL A 48 4.50 -2.57 10.48
N THR A 49 5.15 -2.47 11.63
CA THR A 49 5.32 -3.61 12.55
C THR A 49 4.02 -4.12 13.17
N SER A 50 3.01 -3.27 13.33
CA SER A 50 1.68 -3.65 13.80
C SER A 50 0.64 -2.58 13.44
N TYR A 51 -0.30 -2.92 12.55
CA TYR A 51 -1.45 -2.05 12.26
C TYR A 51 -2.37 -1.90 13.47
N ASN A 52 -2.55 -2.97 14.25
CA ASN A 52 -3.39 -2.97 15.44
C ASN A 52 -2.92 -1.95 16.48
N GLU A 53 -1.61 -1.89 16.75
CA GLU A 53 -1.07 -0.92 17.72
C GLU A 53 -1.14 0.52 17.21
N LEU A 54 -0.97 0.74 15.90
CA LEU A 54 -1.16 2.07 15.30
C LEU A 54 -2.60 2.56 15.42
N HIS A 55 -3.56 1.68 15.13
CA HIS A 55 -4.99 1.99 15.27
C HIS A 55 -5.35 2.27 16.74
N ARG A 56 -4.88 1.45 17.68
CA ARG A 56 -5.08 1.65 19.13
C ARG A 56 -4.46 2.95 19.63
N ASP A 57 -3.22 3.28 19.23
CA ASP A 57 -2.58 4.56 19.59
C ASP A 57 -3.41 5.74 19.11
N ALA A 58 -3.85 5.71 17.87
CA ALA A 58 -4.62 6.78 17.27
C ALA A 58 -5.98 6.98 17.97
N LEU A 59 -6.74 5.91 18.18
CA LEU A 59 -8.00 5.97 18.92
C LEU A 59 -7.81 6.45 20.36
N ARG A 60 -6.77 5.98 21.06
CA ARG A 60 -6.46 6.41 22.43
C ARG A 60 -6.25 7.92 22.50
N LYS A 61 -5.44 8.46 21.58
CA LYS A 61 -5.12 9.89 21.53
C LYS A 61 -6.32 10.75 21.13
N ILE A 62 -7.11 10.32 20.14
CA ILE A 62 -8.35 11.01 19.77
C ILE A 62 -9.35 11.01 20.92
N ARG A 63 -9.55 9.88 21.58
CA ARG A 63 -10.44 9.78 22.74
C ARG A 63 -10.01 10.75 23.85
N ARG A 64 -8.71 10.81 24.15
CA ARG A 64 -8.15 11.72 25.15
C ARG A 64 -8.42 13.19 24.78
N ARG A 65 -8.10 13.58 23.53
CA ARG A 65 -8.37 14.92 23.00
C ARG A 65 -9.83 15.33 23.15
N ASN A 66 -10.74 14.42 22.80
CA ASN A 66 -12.18 14.68 22.85
C ASN A 66 -12.70 14.85 24.29
N LEU A 67 -12.16 14.13 25.26
CA LEU A 67 -12.63 14.17 26.65
C LEU A 67 -12.01 15.28 27.49
N HIS A 68 -10.78 15.69 27.19
CA HIS A 68 -10.06 16.62 28.04
C HIS A 68 -10.06 18.06 27.54
N GLN A 69 -10.58 18.34 26.32
CA GLN A 69 -10.72 19.67 25.70
C GLN A 69 -9.47 20.58 25.82
N THR A 70 -8.32 20.01 26.13
CA THR A 70 -7.05 20.69 26.38
C THR A 70 -6.05 20.12 25.40
N ALA A 71 -5.59 20.96 24.47
CA ALA A 71 -4.62 20.59 23.44
C ALA A 71 -3.23 20.44 24.08
N ALA A 72 -3.00 19.31 24.77
CA ALA A 72 -1.66 18.98 25.24
C ALA A 72 -0.79 18.52 24.06
N VAL A 73 0.44 19.03 24.00
CA VAL A 73 1.49 18.52 23.10
C VAL A 73 1.66 17.02 23.35
N GLY A 74 1.52 16.19 22.32
CA GLY A 74 1.65 14.73 22.41
C GLY A 74 0.41 13.90 22.04
N GLU A 75 -0.68 14.54 21.62
CA GLU A 75 -1.93 13.86 21.22
C GLU A 75 -2.06 13.58 19.71
N VAL A 76 -1.00 13.78 18.93
CA VAL A 76 -0.99 13.44 17.49
C VAL A 76 -0.77 11.92 17.33
N PRO A 77 -1.65 11.18 16.64
CA PRO A 77 -1.45 9.76 16.33
C PRO A 77 -0.07 9.46 15.74
N TRP A 78 0.52 8.32 16.10
CA TRP A 78 1.87 7.98 15.64
C TRP A 78 1.96 7.97 14.10
N VAL A 79 0.94 7.44 13.43
CA VAL A 79 0.85 7.42 11.95
C VAL A 79 0.93 8.83 11.37
N GLU A 80 0.13 9.77 11.89
CA GLU A 80 0.18 11.18 11.47
C GLU A 80 1.56 11.78 11.73
N SER A 81 2.13 11.53 12.92
CA SER A 81 3.40 12.14 13.30
C SER A 81 4.59 11.66 12.46
N VAL A 82 4.60 10.39 12.07
CA VAL A 82 5.73 9.78 11.34
C VAL A 82 5.63 10.04 9.83
N LEU A 83 4.42 10.30 9.33
CA LEU A 83 4.15 10.69 7.95
C LEU A 83 4.04 12.21 7.77
N ALA A 84 4.29 12.99 8.83
CA ALA A 84 4.22 14.44 8.77
C ALA A 84 5.23 14.99 7.76
N GLY A 85 4.74 15.74 6.77
CA GLY A 85 5.56 16.33 5.70
C GLY A 85 5.90 15.37 4.56
N GLU A 86 5.34 14.16 4.56
CA GLU A 86 5.42 13.25 3.41
C GLU A 86 4.29 13.56 2.42
N ASP A 87 4.63 13.68 1.14
CA ASP A 87 3.73 14.02 0.05
C ASP A 87 3.72 12.92 -1.03
N GLY A 88 2.66 12.88 -1.84
CA GLY A 88 2.48 11.89 -2.91
C GLY A 88 1.50 10.81 -2.52
N VAL A 89 1.64 9.62 -3.13
CA VAL A 89 0.68 8.52 -2.96
C VAL A 89 1.18 7.48 -1.96
N PHE A 90 0.26 6.84 -1.27
CA PHE A 90 0.53 5.83 -0.26
C PHE A 90 -0.09 4.50 -0.70
N VAL A 91 0.69 3.43 -0.63
CA VAL A 91 0.22 2.07 -0.98
C VAL A 91 0.59 1.12 0.14
N ALA A 92 -0.38 0.44 0.74
CA ALA A 92 -0.12 -0.63 1.69
C ALA A 92 -0.38 -2.00 1.09
N ALA A 93 0.51 -2.95 1.34
CA ALA A 93 0.33 -4.35 1.02
C ALA A 93 0.42 -5.19 2.29
N SER A 94 -0.43 -6.21 2.39
CA SER A 94 -0.54 -7.09 3.55
C SER A 94 -0.86 -8.52 3.12
N ASP A 95 -0.26 -9.51 3.78
CA ASP A 95 -0.68 -10.94 3.69
C ASP A 95 -1.95 -11.21 4.55
N TYR A 96 -2.70 -10.16 4.87
CA TYR A 96 -4.02 -10.18 5.52
C TYR A 96 -5.00 -9.40 4.65
N MET A 97 -6.28 -9.56 4.92
CA MET A 97 -7.36 -8.78 4.30
C MET A 97 -7.10 -7.26 4.38
N LYS A 98 -7.58 -6.53 3.35
CA LYS A 98 -7.48 -5.07 3.21
C LYS A 98 -7.98 -4.32 4.45
N ALA A 99 -8.95 -4.89 5.17
CA ALA A 99 -9.48 -4.33 6.43
C ALA A 99 -8.39 -3.97 7.46
N LEU A 100 -7.32 -4.77 7.55
CA LEU A 100 -6.24 -4.53 8.53
C LEU A 100 -5.49 -3.22 8.22
N PRO A 101 -4.85 -3.05 7.05
CA PRO A 101 -4.24 -1.76 6.67
C PRO A 101 -5.25 -0.60 6.59
N LEU A 102 -6.49 -0.84 6.14
CA LEU A 102 -7.54 0.20 6.12
C LEU A 102 -7.84 0.77 7.51
N SER A 103 -7.57 0.04 8.60
CA SER A 103 -7.80 0.53 9.96
C SER A 103 -7.04 1.82 10.30
N ILE A 104 -5.97 2.16 9.58
CA ILE A 104 -5.21 3.39 9.78
C ILE A 104 -5.43 4.47 8.71
N ALA A 105 -6.30 4.21 7.71
CA ALA A 105 -6.46 5.06 6.53
C ALA A 105 -6.74 6.54 6.86
N ARG A 106 -7.52 6.79 7.93
CA ARG A 106 -7.86 8.14 8.40
C ARG A 106 -6.66 9.02 8.73
N TRP A 107 -5.52 8.41 9.04
CA TRP A 107 -4.32 9.09 9.55
C TRP A 107 -3.18 9.11 8.53
N VAL A 108 -3.42 8.65 7.30
CA VAL A 108 -2.50 8.74 6.17
C VAL A 108 -2.79 10.05 5.42
N PRO A 109 -1.78 10.88 5.09
CA PRO A 109 -2.01 12.28 4.69
C PRO A 109 -2.44 12.49 3.23
N GLY A 110 -2.42 11.45 2.39
CA GLY A 110 -2.75 11.54 0.96
C GLY A 110 -3.50 10.32 0.43
N PRO A 111 -3.62 10.15 -0.90
CA PRO A 111 -4.27 8.99 -1.48
C PRO A 111 -3.68 7.70 -0.95
N TYR A 112 -4.54 6.82 -0.43
CA TYR A 112 -4.12 5.59 0.22
C TYR A 112 -4.78 4.39 -0.44
N VAL A 113 -4.00 3.66 -1.23
CA VAL A 113 -4.42 2.41 -1.89
C VAL A 113 -4.00 1.22 -1.02
N VAL A 114 -4.90 0.25 -0.88
CA VAL A 114 -4.68 -0.89 0.01
C VAL A 114 -4.87 -2.19 -0.74
N LEU A 115 -3.84 -3.03 -0.65
CA LEU A 115 -3.79 -4.39 -1.17
C LEU A 115 -3.77 -5.37 0.01
N GLY A 116 -4.49 -6.47 -0.15
CA GLY A 116 -4.68 -7.46 0.89
C GLY A 116 -5.28 -8.73 0.32
N THR A 117 -5.13 -9.81 1.08
CA THR A 117 -5.51 -11.16 0.67
C THR A 117 -6.95 -11.48 1.08
N ASP A 118 -7.89 -10.67 0.62
CA ASP A 118 -9.33 -10.93 0.79
C ASP A 118 -9.75 -12.12 -0.07
N GLY A 119 -10.59 -13.00 0.49
CA GLY A 119 -11.08 -14.21 -0.20
C GLY A 119 -10.69 -15.52 0.49
N TYR A 120 -11.03 -16.63 -0.17
CA TYR A 120 -10.68 -17.97 0.30
C TYR A 120 -9.22 -18.31 0.01
N GLY A 121 -8.56 -19.00 0.94
CA GLY A 121 -7.23 -19.57 0.72
C GLY A 121 -7.25 -20.69 -0.32
N LEU A 122 -6.16 -20.79 -1.08
CA LEU A 122 -5.94 -21.80 -2.11
C LEU A 122 -4.63 -22.57 -1.84
N SER A 123 -4.51 -23.76 -2.41
CA SER A 123 -3.28 -24.56 -2.32
C SER A 123 -2.43 -24.35 -3.57
N GLU A 124 -1.58 -23.33 -3.54
CA GLU A 124 -0.67 -23.00 -4.64
C GLU A 124 0.67 -22.46 -4.13
N SER A 125 1.61 -22.20 -5.05
CA SER A 125 2.89 -21.57 -4.70
C SER A 125 2.70 -20.16 -4.14
N ARG A 126 3.66 -19.68 -3.35
CA ARG A 126 3.61 -18.31 -2.81
C ARG A 126 3.57 -17.25 -3.91
N ALA A 127 4.23 -17.48 -5.04
CA ALA A 127 4.25 -16.54 -6.15
C ALA A 127 2.86 -16.44 -6.78
N ASP A 128 2.23 -17.59 -7.05
CA ASP A 128 0.91 -17.65 -7.68
C ASP A 128 -0.17 -17.11 -6.74
N LEU A 129 -0.09 -17.38 -5.44
CA LEU A 129 -1.02 -16.81 -4.46
C LEU A 129 -0.89 -15.29 -4.36
N ARG A 130 0.32 -14.74 -4.41
CA ARG A 130 0.52 -13.28 -4.34
C ARG A 130 0.05 -12.58 -5.62
N ASP A 131 0.20 -13.22 -6.77
CA ASP A 131 -0.41 -12.76 -8.01
C ASP A 131 -1.95 -12.83 -7.93
N TRP A 132 -2.50 -13.97 -7.49
CA TRP A 132 -3.93 -14.18 -7.32
C TRP A 132 -4.59 -13.16 -6.38
N PHE A 133 -4.00 -12.92 -5.21
CA PHE A 133 -4.51 -11.93 -4.24
C PHE A 133 -4.10 -10.48 -4.54
N GLU A 134 -3.39 -10.22 -5.65
CA GLU A 134 -2.98 -8.87 -6.05
C GLU A 134 -2.03 -8.18 -5.05
N VAL A 135 -1.19 -8.97 -4.38
CA VAL A 135 -0.20 -8.47 -3.41
C VAL A 135 1.24 -8.68 -3.87
N SER A 136 1.47 -9.13 -5.11
CA SER A 136 2.81 -9.22 -5.69
C SER A 136 3.44 -7.84 -5.91
N ALA A 137 4.76 -7.80 -6.07
CA ALA A 137 5.51 -6.58 -6.37
C ALA A 137 4.94 -5.79 -7.56
N GLU A 138 4.48 -6.49 -8.60
CA GLU A 138 3.90 -5.91 -9.81
C GLU A 138 2.59 -5.19 -9.50
N TYR A 139 1.69 -5.79 -8.72
CA TYR A 139 0.43 -5.17 -8.30
C TYR A 139 0.63 -4.00 -7.33
N ILE A 140 1.63 -4.09 -6.45
CA ILE A 140 2.01 -2.98 -5.56
C ILE A 140 2.53 -1.79 -6.39
N ALA A 141 3.44 -2.03 -7.33
CA ALA A 141 3.98 -0.99 -8.20
C ALA A 141 2.90 -0.40 -9.12
N TRP A 142 2.03 -1.25 -9.68
CA TRP A 142 0.88 -0.84 -10.47
C TRP A 142 -0.05 0.08 -9.68
N SER A 143 -0.39 -0.29 -8.45
CA SER A 143 -1.26 0.51 -7.59
C SER A 143 -0.71 1.91 -7.31
N ALA A 144 0.61 2.02 -7.11
CA ALA A 144 1.27 3.31 -6.95
C ALA A 144 1.24 4.13 -8.25
N ALA A 145 1.54 3.51 -9.40
CA ALA A 145 1.52 4.18 -10.70
C ALA A 145 0.10 4.65 -11.09
N ALA A 146 -0.91 3.83 -10.82
CA ALA A 146 -2.32 4.17 -11.06
C ALA A 146 -2.80 5.31 -10.14
N ALA A 147 -2.42 5.29 -8.86
CA ALA A 147 -2.73 6.40 -7.94
C ALA A 147 -2.08 7.71 -8.39
N LEU A 148 -0.81 7.66 -8.84
CA LEU A 148 -0.12 8.82 -9.40
C LEU A 148 -0.77 9.30 -10.71
N ALA A 149 -1.29 8.40 -11.52
CA ALA A 149 -2.03 8.76 -12.74
C ALA A 149 -3.34 9.48 -12.41
N ALA A 150 -4.04 9.09 -11.35
CA ALA A 150 -5.22 9.79 -10.86
C ALA A 150 -4.92 11.20 -10.33
N GLU A 151 -3.65 11.50 -10.01
CA GLU A 151 -3.16 12.84 -9.66
C GLU A 151 -2.44 13.55 -10.84
N ASP A 152 -2.64 13.08 -12.08
CA ASP A 152 -2.02 13.62 -13.30
C ASP A 152 -0.48 13.62 -13.28
N ARG A 153 0.15 12.78 -12.43
CA ARG A 153 1.62 12.67 -12.32
C ARG A 153 2.19 11.60 -13.25
N VAL A 154 1.38 10.63 -13.66
CA VAL A 154 1.70 9.58 -14.64
C VAL A 154 0.68 9.66 -15.77
N SER A 155 1.13 9.65 -17.02
CA SER A 155 0.22 9.74 -18.17
C SER A 155 -0.51 8.42 -18.45
N ALA A 156 -1.68 8.47 -19.09
CA ALA A 156 -2.39 7.26 -19.50
C ALA A 156 -1.56 6.35 -20.43
N GLY A 157 -0.75 6.94 -21.31
CA GLY A 157 0.15 6.19 -22.20
C GLY A 157 1.27 5.46 -21.46
N GLU A 158 1.89 6.15 -20.49
CA GLU A 158 2.89 5.55 -19.60
C GLU A 158 2.27 4.46 -18.73
N LEU A 159 1.07 4.68 -18.18
CA LEU A 159 0.35 3.69 -17.39
C LEU A 159 0.06 2.42 -18.23
N ALA A 160 -0.39 2.57 -19.48
CA ALA A 160 -0.59 1.43 -20.38
C ALA A 160 0.70 0.67 -20.71
N GLU A 161 1.85 1.37 -20.80
CA GLU A 161 3.16 0.73 -20.94
C GLU A 161 3.53 -0.09 -19.70
N LEU A 162 3.36 0.50 -18.51
CA LEU A 162 3.65 -0.16 -17.24
C LEU A 162 2.77 -1.39 -17.03
N ALA A 163 1.48 -1.31 -17.38
CA ALA A 163 0.57 -2.46 -17.32
C ALA A 163 1.09 -3.65 -18.13
N ARG A 164 1.56 -3.41 -19.37
CA ARG A 164 2.17 -4.44 -20.22
C ARG A 164 3.49 -4.95 -19.64
N ARG A 165 4.36 -4.03 -19.20
CA ARG A 165 5.70 -4.35 -18.66
C ARG A 165 5.62 -5.20 -17.39
N TRP A 166 4.65 -4.92 -16.53
CA TRP A 166 4.41 -5.65 -15.28
C TRP A 166 3.34 -6.73 -15.39
N LYS A 167 2.86 -7.02 -16.61
CA LYS A 167 1.91 -8.10 -16.92
C LYS A 167 0.63 -8.04 -16.08
N ILE A 168 0.11 -6.85 -15.83
CA ILE A 168 -1.12 -6.64 -15.06
C ILE A 168 -2.31 -7.18 -15.85
N ARG A 169 -3.11 -8.04 -15.21
CA ARG A 169 -4.30 -8.67 -15.79
C ARG A 169 -5.57 -7.95 -15.30
N PRO A 170 -6.19 -7.07 -16.11
CA PRO A 170 -7.37 -6.30 -15.68
C PRO A 170 -8.64 -7.15 -15.58
N ASP A 171 -8.76 -8.18 -16.42
CA ASP A 171 -9.96 -9.02 -16.51
C ASP A 171 -9.89 -10.27 -15.63
N LYS A 172 -8.94 -10.32 -14.68
CA LYS A 172 -8.82 -11.47 -13.79
C LYS A 172 -10.02 -11.52 -12.82
N PRO A 173 -10.43 -12.72 -12.37
CA PRO A 173 -11.44 -12.81 -11.32
C PRO A 173 -10.99 -12.14 -10.02
N ASP A 174 -11.93 -11.52 -9.31
CA ASP A 174 -11.66 -10.89 -8.00
C ASP A 174 -11.56 -11.99 -6.93
N ALA A 175 -10.38 -12.09 -6.31
CA ALA A 175 -10.08 -13.06 -5.26
C ALA A 175 -11.04 -12.99 -4.06
N ALA A 176 -11.60 -11.80 -3.77
CA ALA A 176 -12.48 -11.60 -2.61
C ALA A 176 -13.83 -12.29 -2.75
N ILE A 177 -14.31 -12.49 -3.98
CA ILE A 177 -15.63 -13.05 -4.28
C ILE A 177 -15.58 -14.36 -5.06
N SER A 178 -14.44 -14.68 -5.68
CA SER A 178 -14.25 -15.92 -6.43
C SER A 178 -13.97 -17.08 -5.48
N GLY A 179 -14.76 -18.14 -5.59
CA GLY A 179 -14.57 -19.36 -4.80
C GLY A 179 -13.70 -20.40 -5.52
N PRO A 180 -13.31 -21.49 -4.83
CA PRO A 180 -12.64 -22.63 -5.46
C PRO A 180 -13.40 -23.24 -6.64
N ALA A 181 -14.74 -23.11 -6.66
CA ALA A 181 -15.58 -23.58 -7.76
C ALA A 181 -15.47 -22.74 -9.03
N ASP A 182 -15.09 -21.46 -8.91
CA ASP A 182 -14.92 -20.56 -10.05
C ASP A 182 -13.56 -20.73 -10.73
N LEU A 183 -12.58 -21.28 -9.99
CA LEU A 183 -11.22 -21.56 -10.44
C LEU A 183 -11.08 -22.87 -11.23
N GLN A 184 -12.11 -23.73 -11.23
CA GLN A 184 -12.09 -25.03 -11.93
C GLN A 184 -12.60 -24.96 -13.38
N ARG A 185 -12.84 -23.75 -13.92
CA ARG A 185 -13.53 -23.57 -15.20
C ARG A 185 -12.62 -23.28 -16.40
N ASP A 186 -11.30 -23.34 -16.21
CA ASP A 186 -10.30 -23.15 -17.27
C ASP A 186 -9.59 -24.47 -17.65
#